data_AF-A0A9P4LP63-F1
#
_entry.id   AF-A0A9P4LP63-F1
#
_cell.length_a   1.000
_cell.length_b   1.000
_cell.length_c   1.000
_cell.angle_alpha   90.00
_cell.angle_beta   90.00
_cell.angle_gamma   90.00
#
_symmetry.space_group_name_H-M   'P 1'
#
loop_
_entity.id
_entity.type
_entity.pdbx_description
1 polymer ?
#
loop_
_entity_poly.entity_id
_entity_poly.type
_entity_poly.pdbx_seq_one_letter_code
_entity_poly.pdbx_strand_id
1 'polypeptide(L)'
;KQRRANVYDAVAGTGILGNVTDAKASKQPLRPDEVLFKQSNAPIRYEETDYYFAHEKMPEGQQLPSGDLLSGIHAYISKLYSRTASPETEKIWKCMDETALIAFGILLEETAKEIIGETGDLAFTEAADEEEER
;
A
#
# COMPACT_ATOMS: atom_id res chain seq x y z
N LYS A 1 -15.04 -26.01 0.88
CA LYS A 1 -13.92 -25.45 1.66
C LYS A 1 -13.94 -23.93 1.49
N GLN A 2 -14.15 -23.16 2.54
CA GLN A 2 -14.09 -21.69 2.48
C GLN A 2 -12.63 -21.25 2.31
N ARG A 3 -12.32 -20.36 1.35
CA ARG A 3 -11.00 -19.71 1.25
C ARG A 3 -10.80 -18.81 2.48
N ARG A 4 -9.62 -18.88 3.12
CA ARG A 4 -9.25 -17.95 4.19
C ARG A 4 -8.90 -16.59 3.57
N ALA A 5 -9.48 -15.52 4.11
CA ALA A 5 -9.12 -14.16 3.74
C ALA A 5 -7.63 -13.90 4.04
N ASN A 6 -6.94 -13.22 3.14
CA ASN A 6 -5.55 -12.80 3.33
C ASN A 6 -5.46 -11.26 3.47
N VAL A 7 -4.25 -10.74 3.70
CA VAL A 7 -4.01 -9.30 3.88
C VAL A 7 -4.45 -8.53 2.65
N TYR A 8 -4.21 -9.07 1.45
CA TYR A 8 -4.68 -8.49 0.20
C TYR A 8 -6.20 -8.30 0.19
N ASP A 9 -6.97 -9.31 0.63
CA ASP A 9 -8.43 -9.24 0.71
C ASP A 9 -8.88 -8.18 1.74
N ALA A 10 -8.17 -8.02 2.86
CA ALA A 10 -8.44 -6.98 3.85
C ALA A 10 -8.19 -5.56 3.29
N VAL A 11 -7.06 -5.35 2.63
CA VAL A 11 -6.69 -4.06 2.01
C VAL A 11 -7.65 -3.72 0.86
N ALA A 12 -8.08 -4.71 0.08
CA ALA A 12 -9.07 -4.52 -0.98
C ALA A 12 -10.52 -4.37 -0.46
N GLY A 13 -10.75 -4.50 0.86
CA GLY A 13 -12.07 -4.44 1.47
C GLY A 13 -12.98 -5.64 1.15
N THR A 14 -12.42 -6.73 0.63
CA THR A 14 -13.15 -7.94 0.20
C THR A 14 -13.06 -9.09 1.22
N GLY A 15 -12.18 -8.99 2.21
CA GLY A 15 -11.96 -9.99 3.24
C GLY A 15 -13.07 -10.01 4.29
N ILE A 16 -13.84 -11.09 4.34
CA ILE A 16 -14.91 -11.28 5.32
C ILE A 16 -14.54 -12.41 6.29
N LEU A 17 -14.82 -12.22 7.58
CA LEU A 17 -14.66 -13.25 8.63
C LEU A 17 -15.55 -14.47 8.37
N GLY A 18 -14.95 -15.55 7.90
CA GLY A 18 -15.67 -16.80 7.59
C GLY A 18 -16.14 -17.61 8.81
N ASN A 19 -15.61 -17.33 10.02
CA ASN A 19 -15.85 -18.11 11.24
C ASN A 19 -16.14 -17.22 12.46
N VAL A 20 -17.05 -16.25 12.33
CA VAL A 20 -17.52 -15.49 13.49
C VAL A 20 -18.91 -15.96 13.87
N THR A 21 -19.08 -16.32 15.14
CA THR A 21 -20.35 -16.76 15.74
C THR A 21 -21.42 -15.65 15.72
N ASP A 22 -21.00 -14.40 15.51
CA ASP A 22 -21.86 -13.23 15.39
C ASP A 22 -22.06 -12.83 13.92
N ALA A 23 -23.29 -12.98 13.43
CA ALA A 23 -23.68 -12.74 12.03
C ALA A 23 -23.52 -11.28 11.56
N LYS A 24 -23.39 -10.32 12.49
CA LYS A 24 -23.11 -8.91 12.14
C LYS A 24 -21.61 -8.69 11.88
N ALA A 25 -20.75 -9.34 12.67
CA ALA A 25 -19.30 -9.27 12.49
C ALA A 25 -18.84 -10.06 11.26
N SER A 26 -19.59 -11.07 10.82
CA SER A 26 -19.34 -11.77 9.55
C SER A 26 -19.62 -10.95 8.28
N LYS A 27 -19.95 -9.66 8.38
CA LYS A 27 -20.15 -8.77 7.22
C LYS A 27 -19.21 -7.57 7.20
N GLN A 28 -18.45 -7.35 8.28
CA GLN A 28 -17.49 -6.26 8.32
C GLN A 28 -16.20 -6.69 7.58
N PRO A 29 -15.64 -5.80 6.74
CA PRO A 29 -14.32 -6.01 6.18
C PRO A 29 -13.31 -6.18 7.32
N LEU A 30 -12.50 -7.23 7.22
CA LEU A 30 -11.39 -7.47 8.13
C LEU A 30 -10.35 -6.37 7.98
N ARG A 31 -9.83 -5.87 9.11
CA ARG A 31 -8.64 -5.03 9.08
C ARG A 31 -7.38 -5.88 8.89
N PRO A 32 -6.29 -5.33 8.33
CA PRO A 32 -5.04 -6.08 8.13
C PRO A 32 -4.48 -6.71 9.42
N ASP A 33 -4.51 -5.98 10.54
CA ASP A 33 -4.07 -6.49 11.85
C ASP A 33 -4.91 -7.69 12.32
N GLU A 34 -6.22 -7.66 12.06
CA GLU A 34 -7.10 -8.77 12.40
C GLU A 34 -6.81 -10.02 11.57
N VAL A 35 -6.52 -9.85 10.27
CA VAL A 35 -6.12 -10.95 9.40
C VAL A 35 -4.81 -11.57 9.85
N LEU A 36 -3.85 -10.77 10.30
CA LEU A 36 -2.55 -11.27 10.74
C LEU A 36 -2.61 -11.92 12.13
N PHE A 37 -3.36 -11.32 13.06
CA PHE A 37 -3.22 -11.63 14.49
C PHE A 37 -4.41 -12.32 15.14
N LYS A 38 -5.58 -12.38 14.49
CA LYS A 38 -6.73 -13.19 14.98
C LYS A 38 -6.73 -14.61 14.44
N GLN A 39 -5.63 -15.07 13.85
CA GLN A 39 -5.48 -16.46 13.37
C GLN A 39 -5.07 -17.40 14.50
N SER A 40 -5.46 -18.68 14.38
CA SER A 40 -5.21 -19.71 15.40
C SER A 40 -3.74 -19.90 15.78
N ASN A 41 -2.80 -19.53 14.88
CA ASN A 41 -1.35 -19.66 15.08
C ASN A 41 -0.64 -18.29 15.04
N ALA A 42 -1.35 -17.20 15.40
CA ALA A 42 -0.73 -15.89 15.46
C ALA A 42 0.34 -15.83 16.58
N PRO A 43 1.49 -15.19 16.34
CA PRO A 43 2.47 -14.91 17.38
C PRO A 43 1.86 -14.10 18.52
N ILE A 44 2.30 -14.36 19.76
CA ILE A 44 1.94 -13.54 20.91
C ILE A 44 2.55 -12.15 20.71
N ARG A 45 1.73 -11.11 20.86
CA ARG A 45 2.16 -9.71 20.76
C ARG A 45 2.20 -9.07 22.15
N TYR A 46 3.26 -8.33 22.38
CA TYR A 46 3.42 -7.44 23.53
C TYR A 46 3.50 -6.01 23.02
N GLU A 47 2.96 -5.06 23.77
CA GLU A 47 2.90 -3.64 23.37
C GLU A 47 4.31 -3.06 23.21
N GLU A 48 5.24 -3.46 24.09
CA GLU A 48 6.62 -2.97 24.11
C GLU A 48 7.43 -3.43 22.89
N THR A 49 7.12 -4.63 22.38
CA THR A 49 7.83 -5.26 21.25
C THR A 49 6.93 -5.48 20.04
N ASP A 50 5.86 -4.69 19.89
CA ASP A 50 4.97 -4.86 18.74
C ASP A 50 5.71 -4.45 17.46
N TYR A 51 5.86 -5.42 16.55
CA TYR A 51 6.51 -5.24 15.27
C TYR A 51 5.56 -4.71 14.19
N TYR A 52 4.26 -4.73 14.43
CA TYR A 52 3.27 -4.23 13.46
C TYR A 52 3.42 -2.71 13.25
N PHE A 53 3.71 -1.97 14.32
CA PHE A 53 3.96 -0.52 14.30
C PHE A 53 5.45 -0.18 14.17
N ALA A 54 6.26 -1.05 13.56
CA ALA A 54 7.70 -0.81 13.40
C ALA A 54 8.01 0.47 12.60
N HIS A 55 7.10 0.91 11.73
CA HIS A 55 7.23 2.15 10.96
C HIS A 55 7.28 3.42 11.83
N GLU A 56 6.66 3.42 13.02
CA GLU A 56 6.67 4.57 13.94
C GLU A 56 8.04 4.81 14.58
N LYS A 57 8.92 3.80 14.54
CA LYS A 57 10.27 3.83 15.12
C LYS A 57 11.35 4.09 14.06
N MET A 58 10.98 4.45 12.84
CA MET A 58 11.93 4.68 11.75
C MET A 58 12.73 5.98 11.96
N PRO A 59 14.04 6.00 11.64
CA PRO A 59 14.85 7.23 11.67
C PRO A 59 14.30 8.32 10.73
N GLU A 60 14.57 9.59 11.03
CA GLU A 60 14.05 10.76 10.29
C GLU A 60 14.42 10.82 8.79
N GLY A 61 15.33 9.96 8.31
CA GLY A 61 15.68 9.82 6.88
C GLY A 61 15.19 8.55 6.18
N GLN A 62 14.40 7.72 6.87
CA GLN A 62 13.85 6.46 6.32
C GLN A 62 12.33 6.50 6.32
N GLN A 63 11.76 7.49 5.63
CA GLN A 63 10.32 7.64 5.53
C GLN A 63 9.75 6.66 4.50
N LEU A 64 8.66 5.99 4.88
CA LEU A 64 7.87 5.21 3.93
C LEU A 64 7.06 6.16 3.04
N PRO A 65 6.77 5.76 1.80
CA PRO A 65 5.89 6.53 0.93
C PRO A 65 4.48 6.62 1.51
N SER A 66 3.75 7.65 1.11
CA SER A 66 2.39 7.94 1.56
C SER A 66 1.45 6.76 1.34
N GLY A 67 0.75 6.34 2.39
CA GLY A 67 -0.24 5.25 2.33
C GLY A 67 -1.39 5.54 1.36
N ASP A 68 -1.79 6.81 1.24
CA ASP A 68 -2.84 7.24 0.30
C ASP A 68 -2.35 7.15 -1.15
N LEU A 69 -1.08 7.51 -1.40
CA LEU A 69 -0.45 7.34 -2.71
C LEU A 69 -0.39 5.86 -3.09
N LEU A 70 0.12 5.01 -2.20
CA LEU A 70 0.20 3.57 -2.44
C LEU A 70 -1.20 2.96 -2.69
N SER A 71 -2.21 3.38 -1.92
CA SER A 71 -3.60 2.94 -2.11
C SER A 71 -4.14 3.36 -3.48
N GLY A 72 -3.86 4.58 -3.91
CA GLY A 72 -4.24 5.10 -5.22
C GLY A 72 -3.57 4.33 -6.37
N ILE A 73 -2.27 4.10 -6.28
CA ILE A 73 -1.49 3.32 -7.26
C ILE A 73 -2.03 1.89 -7.33
N HIS A 74 -2.18 1.22 -6.18
CA HIS A 74 -2.66 -0.16 -6.13
C HIS A 74 -4.08 -0.28 -6.71
N ALA A 75 -4.98 0.63 -6.37
CA ALA A 75 -6.34 0.66 -6.91
C ALA A 75 -6.34 0.92 -8.43
N TYR A 76 -5.52 1.85 -8.91
CA TYR A 76 -5.39 2.15 -10.33
C TYR A 76 -4.89 0.93 -11.12
N ILE A 77 -3.81 0.30 -10.66
CA ILE A 77 -3.19 -0.85 -11.33
C ILE A 77 -4.12 -2.07 -11.28
N SER A 78 -4.75 -2.32 -10.13
CA SER A 78 -5.75 -3.40 -9.99
C SER A 78 -6.91 -3.19 -10.96
N LYS A 79 -7.41 -1.95 -11.09
CA LYS A 79 -8.48 -1.61 -12.04
C LYS A 79 -8.02 -1.73 -13.49
N LEU A 80 -6.82 -1.28 -13.83
CA LEU A 80 -6.24 -1.40 -15.16
C LEU A 80 -6.21 -2.87 -15.59
N TYR A 81 -5.67 -3.74 -14.75
CA TYR A 81 -5.54 -5.16 -15.06
C TYR A 81 -6.85 -5.95 -14.97
N SER A 82 -7.82 -5.51 -14.16
CA SER A 82 -9.16 -6.10 -14.17
C SER A 82 -9.87 -5.95 -15.53
N ARG A 83 -9.53 -4.89 -16.29
CA ARG A 83 -10.10 -4.62 -17.62
C ARG A 83 -9.38 -5.37 -18.74
N THR A 84 -8.09 -5.62 -18.57
CA THR A 84 -7.24 -6.31 -19.57
C THR A 84 -7.04 -7.79 -19.25
N ALA A 85 -7.78 -8.28 -18.26
CA ALA A 85 -7.84 -9.65 -17.77
C ALA A 85 -8.00 -10.70 -18.89
N SER A 86 -6.91 -11.35 -19.28
CA SER A 86 -6.94 -12.64 -19.99
C SER A 86 -6.51 -13.77 -19.03
N PRO A 87 -6.80 -15.04 -19.35
CA PRO A 87 -6.32 -16.19 -18.56
C PRO A 87 -4.79 -16.22 -18.37
N GLU A 88 -4.03 -15.62 -19.29
CA GLU A 88 -2.58 -15.50 -19.20
C GLU A 88 -2.15 -14.34 -18.28
N THR A 89 -2.98 -13.30 -18.18
CA THR A 89 -2.74 -12.08 -17.40
C THR A 89 -3.13 -12.21 -15.92
N GLU A 90 -3.82 -13.28 -15.52
CA GLU A 90 -4.28 -13.50 -14.14
C GLU A 90 -3.13 -13.44 -13.12
N LYS A 91 -1.93 -13.88 -13.52
CA LYS A 91 -0.72 -13.79 -12.68
C LYS A 91 -0.18 -12.37 -12.55
N ILE A 92 -0.43 -11.52 -13.55
CA ILE A 92 0.08 -10.13 -13.61
C ILE A 92 -0.69 -9.23 -12.63
N TRP A 93 -1.91 -9.59 -12.22
CA TRP A 93 -2.69 -8.78 -11.27
C TRP A 93 -2.05 -8.71 -9.88
N LYS A 94 -1.07 -9.57 -9.60
CA LYS A 94 -0.26 -9.57 -8.38
C LYS A 94 1.10 -8.90 -8.55
N CYS A 95 1.35 -8.21 -9.68
CA CYS A 95 2.66 -7.60 -9.95
C CYS A 95 2.99 -6.44 -9.02
N MET A 96 1.98 -5.83 -8.39
CA MET A 96 2.13 -4.82 -7.35
C MET A 96 1.92 -5.48 -5.98
N ASP A 97 2.80 -6.41 -5.65
CA ASP A 97 2.89 -6.96 -4.29
C ASP A 97 3.44 -5.91 -3.32
N GLU A 98 3.45 -6.24 -2.03
CA GLU A 98 3.79 -5.30 -0.95
C GLU A 98 5.15 -4.62 -1.19
N THR A 99 6.15 -5.40 -1.63
CA THR A 99 7.51 -4.89 -1.88
C THR A 99 7.56 -4.04 -3.15
N ALA A 100 6.97 -4.51 -4.24
CA ALA A 100 6.96 -3.79 -5.50
C ALA A 100 6.21 -2.46 -5.38
N LEU A 101 5.08 -2.45 -4.65
CA LEU A 101 4.28 -1.25 -4.42
C LEU A 101 5.04 -0.21 -3.59
N ILE A 102 5.74 -0.63 -2.53
CA ILE A 102 6.58 0.28 -1.72
C ILE A 102 7.73 0.83 -2.56
N ALA A 103 8.45 -0.03 -3.28
CA ALA A 103 9.57 0.40 -4.12
C ALA A 103 9.12 1.41 -5.20
N PHE A 104 7.99 1.14 -5.84
CA PHE A 104 7.42 2.04 -6.83
C PHE A 104 6.93 3.37 -6.22
N GLY A 105 6.33 3.33 -5.03
CA GLY A 105 5.94 4.54 -4.29
C GLY A 105 7.14 5.43 -3.94
N ILE A 106 8.23 4.84 -3.45
CA ILE A 106 9.48 5.58 -3.17
C ILE A 106 9.98 6.26 -4.44
N LEU A 107 10.09 5.51 -5.55
CA LEU A 107 10.55 6.09 -6.81
C LEU A 107 9.64 7.24 -7.25
N LEU A 108 8.33 7.08 -7.18
CA LEU A 108 7.38 8.10 -7.63
C LEU A 108 7.46 9.36 -6.76
N GLU A 109 7.54 9.23 -5.44
CA GLU A 109 7.67 10.38 -4.55
C GLU A 109 9.00 11.11 -4.74
N GLU A 110 10.12 10.39 -4.83
CA GLU A 110 11.43 11.01 -5.05
C GLU A 110 11.50 11.70 -6.42
N THR A 111 10.94 11.08 -7.47
CA THR A 111 10.86 11.72 -8.80
C THR A 111 9.97 12.96 -8.77
N ALA A 112 8.86 12.93 -8.02
CA ALA A 112 7.98 14.09 -7.87
C ALA A 112 8.66 15.23 -7.11
N LYS A 113 9.40 14.93 -6.03
CA LYS A 113 10.21 15.91 -5.29
C LYS A 113 11.30 16.51 -6.18
N GLU A 114 11.94 15.71 -7.03
CA GLU A 114 12.96 16.18 -7.96
C GLU A 114 12.39 17.14 -9.01
N ILE A 115 11.23 16.81 -9.61
CA ILE A 115 10.65 17.59 -10.70
C ILE A 115 9.90 18.84 -10.21
N ILE A 116 9.13 18.70 -9.13
CA ILE A 116 8.15 19.70 -8.67
C ILE A 116 8.65 20.43 -7.41
N GLY A 117 9.74 19.96 -6.81
CA GLY A 117 10.27 20.47 -5.53
C GLY A 117 9.57 19.81 -4.34
N GLU A 118 10.16 19.98 -3.15
CA GLU A 118 9.64 19.38 -1.91
C GLU A 118 8.21 19.88 -1.58
N THR A 119 7.91 21.14 -1.89
CA THR A 119 6.59 21.74 -1.63
C THR A 119 5.72 21.89 -2.88
N GLY A 120 6.24 21.52 -4.04
CA GLY A 120 5.55 21.68 -5.32
C GLY A 120 5.69 23.07 -5.95
N ASP A 121 6.52 23.93 -5.36
CA ASP A 121 6.77 25.30 -5.78
C ASP A 121 7.44 25.39 -7.17
N LEU A 122 8.25 24.39 -7.54
CA LEU A 122 8.94 24.38 -8.84
C LEU A 122 7.97 24.20 -10.02
N ALA A 123 6.76 23.68 -9.81
CA ALA A 123 5.76 23.60 -10.88
C ALA A 123 5.26 24.98 -11.37
N PHE A 124 5.49 26.03 -10.59
CA PHE A 124 5.08 27.39 -10.95
C PHE A 124 6.26 28.28 -11.37
N THR A 125 7.48 27.73 -11.40
CA THR A 125 8.68 28.46 -11.81
C THR A 125 9.14 28.00 -13.19
N GLU A 126 9.52 28.94 -14.05
CA GLU A 126 10.25 28.64 -15.28
C GLU A 126 11.72 28.37 -14.92
N ALA A 127 12.39 27.50 -15.68
CA ALA A 127 13.82 27.32 -15.53
C ALA A 127 14.51 28.64 -15.89
N ALA A 128 15.42 29.12 -15.03
CA ALA A 128 16.26 30.24 -15.41
C ALA A 128 17.15 29.79 -16.57
N ASP A 129 16.93 30.34 -17.77
CA ASP A 129 17.81 30.08 -18.90
C ASP A 129 19.22 30.55 -18.52
N GLU A 130 20.18 29.64 -18.53
CA GLU A 130 21.61 29.89 -18.21
C GLU A 130 22.29 30.90 -19.18
N GLU A 131 21.53 31.53 -20.09
CA GLU A 131 22.02 32.48 -21.09
C GLU A 131 22.00 33.95 -20.64
N GLU A 132 21.42 34.30 -19.48
CA GLU A 132 21.36 35.70 -19.02
C GLU A 132 22.61 36.21 -18.25
N GLU A 133 23.67 35.40 -18.12
CA GLU A 133 24.96 35.78 -17.50
C GLU A 133 26.16 35.80 -18.47
N ARG A 134 26.00 36.28 -19.72
CA ARG A 134 27.13 36.59 -20.62
C ARG A 134 27.20 38.03 -21.09
#